data_AF-B7K040-F1
#
_entry.id   AF-B7K040-F1
#
_cell.length_a   1.000
_cell.length_b   1.000
_cell.length_c   1.000
_cell.angle_alpha   90.00
_cell.angle_beta   90.00
_cell.angle_gamma   90.00
#
_symmetry.space_group_name_H-M   'P 1'
#
loop_
_entity.id
_entity.type
_entity.pdbx_description
1 polymer ?
#
loop_
_entity_poly.entity_id
_entity_poly.type
_entity_poly.pdbx_seq_one_letter_code
_entity_poly.pdbx_strand_id
1 'polypeptide(L)'
;MTKYEHFLGVLLVFYLLVIGIGAALLLIINFPNLNDGNLIFPHLDGDQPQFIPFGTIIHSSDSILLILAFLSGMAGSFLHAAQSLSTYIGNNRFKASWAIWYFLRPWIGGILGFAVYLVLRAGLIGGGSVVNINPYGVISLGILGGWFSKTTTDKLQEVFETLFKTDADENRKDKLNPDEKELKATDNPDNT
;
A
#
# COMPACT_ATOMS: atom_id res chain seq x y z
N MET A 1 31.71 0.11 8.05
CA MET A 1 30.86 1.23 7.62
C MET A 1 31.74 2.45 7.40
N THR A 2 31.65 3.09 6.24
CA THR A 2 32.43 4.30 5.93
C THR A 2 31.84 5.52 6.67
N LYS A 3 32.61 6.61 6.81
CA LYS A 3 32.12 7.87 7.40
C LYS A 3 30.88 8.40 6.67
N TYR A 4 30.85 8.27 5.35
CA TYR A 4 29.71 8.65 4.51
C TYR A 4 28.47 7.79 4.79
N GLU A 5 28.64 6.47 4.92
CA GLU A 5 27.53 5.55 5.25
C GLU A 5 26.94 5.88 6.63
N HIS A 6 27.77 6.25 7.61
CA HIS A 6 27.31 6.66 8.93
C HIS A 6 26.52 7.97 8.90
N PHE A 7 27.05 8.99 8.24
CA PHE A 7 26.33 10.25 8.09
C PHE A 7 24.96 10.06 7.40
N LEU A 8 24.94 9.28 6.32
CA LEU A 8 23.71 8.99 5.58
C LEU A 8 22.71 8.18 6.40
N GLY A 9 23.18 7.21 7.19
CA GLY A 9 22.33 6.44 8.11
C GLY A 9 21.62 7.33 9.13
N VAL A 10 22.34 8.28 9.75
CA VAL A 10 21.76 9.24 10.70
C VAL A 10 20.72 10.14 10.02
N LEU A 11 21.02 10.63 8.82
CA LEU A 11 20.09 11.45 8.04
C LEU A 11 18.79 10.69 7.70
N LEU A 12 18.91 9.41 7.32
CA LEU A 12 17.75 8.55 7.06
C LEU A 12 16.93 8.28 8.32
N VAL A 13 17.57 8.09 9.48
CA VAL A 13 16.84 7.96 10.76
C VAL A 13 16.01 9.21 11.03
N PHE A 14 16.60 10.39 10.87
CA PHE A 14 15.89 11.65 11.08
C PHE A 14 14.72 11.82 10.11
N TYR A 15 14.96 11.54 8.82
CA TYR A 15 13.92 11.53 7.80
C TYR A 15 12.76 10.58 8.15
N LEU A 16 13.06 9.32 8.51
CA LEU A 16 12.04 8.34 8.84
C LEU A 16 11.27 8.73 10.10
N LEU A 17 11.92 9.31 11.11
CA LEU A 17 11.23 9.84 12.28
C LEU A 17 10.27 10.98 11.93
N VAL A 18 10.71 11.94 11.11
CA VAL A 18 9.85 13.05 10.66
C VAL A 18 8.65 12.52 9.88
N ILE A 19 8.85 11.57 8.97
CA ILE A 19 7.76 10.96 8.19
C ILE A 19 6.81 10.14 9.08
N GLY A 20 7.35 9.27 9.94
CA GLY A 20 6.55 8.40 10.80
C GLY A 20 5.74 9.20 11.83
N ILE A 21 6.38 10.14 12.53
CA ILE A 21 5.72 11.01 13.50
C ILE A 21 4.75 11.95 12.79
N GLY A 22 5.15 12.55 11.66
CA GLY A 22 4.28 13.42 10.87
C GLY A 22 3.02 12.71 10.40
N ALA A 23 3.16 11.50 9.84
CA ALA A 23 2.02 10.69 9.43
C ALA A 23 1.11 10.31 10.61
N ALA A 24 1.69 9.91 11.75
CA ALA A 24 0.92 9.56 12.94
C ALA A 24 0.16 10.78 13.52
N LEU A 25 0.80 11.94 13.62
CA LEU A 25 0.16 13.16 14.09
C LEU A 25 -0.96 13.61 13.16
N LEU A 26 -0.73 13.59 11.84
CA LEU A 26 -1.75 13.93 10.86
C LEU A 26 -2.93 12.95 10.91
N LEU A 27 -2.68 11.65 11.13
CA LEU A 27 -3.75 10.67 11.35
C LEU A 27 -4.57 10.99 12.61
N ILE A 28 -3.91 11.30 13.73
CA ILE A 28 -4.57 11.62 15.00
C ILE A 28 -5.41 12.90 14.87
N ILE A 29 -4.86 13.95 14.26
CA ILE A 29 -5.56 15.23 14.07
C ILE A 29 -6.79 15.07 13.18
N ASN A 30 -6.71 14.21 12.16
CA ASN A 30 -7.80 13.97 11.22
C ASN A 30 -8.69 12.79 11.60
N PHE A 31 -8.47 12.18 12.77
CA PHE A 31 -9.22 11.00 13.19
C PHE A 31 -10.67 11.38 13.51
N PRO A 32 -11.66 10.60 13.04
CA PRO A 32 -13.07 10.87 13.34
C PRO A 32 -13.38 10.62 14.81
N ASN A 33 -14.17 11.52 15.41
CA ASN A 33 -14.70 11.35 16.75
C ASN A 33 -16.06 10.65 16.69
N LEU A 34 -16.33 9.78 17.64
CA LEU A 34 -17.64 9.19 17.84
C LEU A 34 -18.45 10.10 18.76
N ASN A 35 -19.47 10.75 18.23
CA ASN A 35 -20.42 11.55 18.99
C ASN A 35 -21.81 10.95 18.78
N ASP A 36 -22.41 10.43 19.85
CA ASP A 36 -23.76 9.82 19.84
C ASP A 36 -23.99 8.76 18.75
N GLY A 37 -22.96 7.96 18.45
CA GLY A 37 -23.00 6.90 17.44
C GLY A 37 -22.75 7.36 16.01
N ASN A 38 -22.60 8.66 15.78
CA ASN A 38 -22.23 9.23 14.48
C ASN A 38 -20.73 9.52 14.42
N LEU A 39 -20.11 9.20 13.28
CA LEU A 39 -18.72 9.54 13.00
C LEU A 39 -18.64 11.00 12.55
N ILE A 40 -18.10 11.84 13.43
CA ILE A 40 -17.91 13.27 13.19
C ILE A 40 -16.44 13.53 12.86
N PHE A 41 -16.18 14.02 11.67
CA PHE A 41 -14.85 14.47 11.31
C PHE A 41 -14.64 15.91 11.79
N PRO A 42 -13.53 16.22 12.46
CA PRO A 42 -13.27 17.57 13.02
C PRO A 42 -13.42 18.72 12.01
N HIS A 43 -13.25 18.44 10.71
CA HIS A 43 -13.19 19.44 9.64
C HIS A 43 -14.47 19.57 8.81
N LEU A 44 -15.47 18.69 9.00
CA LEU A 44 -16.67 18.65 8.16
C LEU A 44 -17.91 19.31 8.80
N ASP A 45 -17.92 19.50 10.13
CA ASP A 45 -19.08 20.04 10.87
C ASP A 45 -18.93 21.50 11.33
N GLY A 46 -17.80 22.15 11.04
CA GLY A 46 -17.54 23.54 11.46
C GLY A 46 -17.86 24.57 10.38
N ASP A 47 -18.75 25.53 10.68
CA ASP A 47 -19.08 26.72 9.87
C ASP A 47 -17.91 27.73 9.73
N GLN A 48 -16.68 27.31 10.03
CA GLN A 48 -15.47 28.11 10.03
C GLN A 48 -14.35 27.35 9.31
N PRO A 49 -13.69 27.96 8.29
CA PRO A 49 -12.53 27.36 7.65
C PRO A 49 -11.38 27.31 8.65
N GLN A 50 -11.12 26.12 9.21
CA GLN A 50 -9.97 25.94 10.10
C GLN A 50 -8.70 25.88 9.26
N PHE A 51 -7.89 26.93 9.34
CA PHE A 51 -6.55 26.95 8.74
C PHE A 51 -5.65 25.99 9.52
N ILE A 52 -5.33 24.86 8.90
CA ILE A 52 -4.36 23.88 9.42
C ILE A 52 -3.07 24.05 8.61
N PRO A 53 -1.88 24.06 9.23
CA PRO A 53 -0.64 24.00 8.48
C PRO A 53 -0.66 22.74 7.61
N PHE A 54 -0.34 22.88 6.31
CA PHE A 54 -0.53 21.91 5.23
C PHE A 54 -1.93 21.88 4.54
N GLY A 55 -2.66 23.00 4.56
CA GLY A 55 -3.50 23.44 3.42
C GLY A 55 -4.63 22.50 3.00
N THR A 56 -5.16 21.67 3.90
CA THR A 56 -6.20 20.73 3.52
C THR A 56 -7.56 21.39 3.58
N ILE A 57 -7.95 22.01 2.47
CA ILE A 57 -9.35 22.40 2.20
C ILE A 57 -10.09 21.10 1.85
N ILE A 58 -10.48 20.32 2.87
CA ILE A 58 -11.22 19.07 2.68
C ILE A 58 -12.71 19.40 2.68
N HIS A 59 -13.34 19.34 1.51
CA HIS A 59 -14.78 19.62 1.36
C HIS A 59 -15.68 18.37 1.40
N SER A 60 -15.13 17.14 1.42
CA SER A 60 -15.94 15.92 1.36
C SER A 60 -15.44 14.77 2.24
N SER A 61 -16.37 13.94 2.74
CA SER A 61 -16.10 12.74 3.55
C SER A 61 -15.24 11.70 2.83
N ASP A 62 -15.25 11.65 1.51
CA ASP A 62 -14.44 10.70 0.74
C ASP A 62 -12.99 11.19 0.59
N SER A 63 -12.79 12.51 0.48
CA SER A 63 -11.45 13.10 0.41
C SER A 63 -10.66 12.88 1.70
N ILE A 64 -11.31 12.95 2.88
CA ILE A 64 -10.63 12.69 4.15
C ILE A 64 -10.24 11.21 4.28
N LEU A 65 -11.09 10.27 3.84
CA LEU A 65 -10.76 8.84 3.87
C LEU A 65 -9.60 8.50 2.95
N LEU A 66 -9.48 9.13 1.78
CA LEU A 66 -8.33 8.98 0.89
C LEU A 66 -7.02 9.43 1.57
N ILE A 67 -7.05 10.55 2.27
CA ILE A 67 -5.90 11.07 3.00
C ILE A 67 -5.55 10.16 4.17
N LEU A 68 -6.54 9.71 4.95
CA LEU A 68 -6.33 8.74 6.03
C LEU A 68 -5.73 7.44 5.48
N ALA A 69 -6.20 6.95 4.33
CA ALA A 69 -5.66 5.76 3.67
C ALA A 69 -4.20 5.95 3.24
N PHE A 70 -3.88 7.11 2.67
CA PHE A 70 -2.51 7.44 2.26
C PHE A 70 -1.58 7.56 3.47
N LEU A 71 -1.96 8.30 4.51
CA LEU A 71 -1.13 8.48 5.71
C LEU A 71 -0.95 7.18 6.48
N SER A 72 -1.99 6.34 6.55
CA SER A 72 -1.90 5.01 7.18
C SER A 72 -0.96 4.08 6.40
N GLY A 73 -1.03 4.08 5.07
CA GLY A 73 -0.08 3.39 4.20
C GLY A 73 1.36 3.87 4.39
N MET A 74 1.57 5.18 4.50
CA MET A 74 2.88 5.76 4.79
C MET A 74 3.41 5.30 6.15
N ALA A 75 2.57 5.33 7.18
CA ALA A 75 2.92 4.91 8.54
C ALA A 75 3.30 3.41 8.58
N GLY A 76 2.52 2.55 7.92
CA GLY A 76 2.82 1.12 7.82
C GLY A 76 4.16 0.84 7.13
N SER A 77 4.41 1.48 5.99
CA SER A 77 5.66 1.28 5.25
C SER A 77 6.88 1.89 5.95
N PHE A 78 6.68 2.98 6.71
CA PHE A 78 7.67 3.49 7.65
C PHE A 78 8.10 2.42 8.66
N LEU A 79 7.17 1.65 9.25
CA LEU A 79 7.52 0.59 10.21
C LEU A 79 8.48 -0.43 9.59
N HIS A 80 8.18 -0.86 8.36
CA HIS A 80 9.06 -1.76 7.60
C HIS A 80 10.44 -1.15 7.37
N ALA A 81 10.50 0.11 6.91
CA ALA A 81 11.74 0.81 6.65
C ALA A 81 12.58 1.00 7.94
N ALA A 82 11.95 1.36 9.05
CA ALA A 82 12.59 1.59 10.34
C ALA A 82 13.15 0.30 10.93
N GLN A 83 12.39 -0.80 10.90
CA GLN A 83 12.84 -2.13 11.35
C GLN A 83 14.06 -2.60 10.55
N SER A 84 13.99 -2.47 9.22
CA SER A 84 15.09 -2.81 8.32
C SER A 84 16.32 -1.93 8.63
N LEU A 85 16.16 -0.61 8.66
CA LEU A 85 17.26 0.33 8.87
C LEU A 85 17.96 0.09 10.23
N SER A 86 17.17 -0.10 11.30
CA SER A 86 17.69 -0.44 12.63
C SER A 86 18.53 -1.71 12.60
N THR A 87 18.04 -2.75 11.93
CA THR A 87 18.77 -4.02 11.77
C THR A 87 20.08 -3.84 10.99
N TYR A 88 20.08 -3.10 9.87
CA TYR A 88 21.27 -2.91 9.05
C TYR A 88 22.32 -2.00 9.71
N ILE A 89 21.89 -0.93 10.39
CA ILE A 89 22.79 -0.05 11.15
C ILE A 89 23.36 -0.82 12.36
N GLY A 90 22.51 -1.49 13.14
CA GLY A 90 22.93 -2.24 14.33
C GLY A 90 23.93 -3.37 14.01
N ASN A 91 23.82 -3.98 12.83
CA ASN A 91 24.76 -5.01 12.37
C ASN A 91 25.94 -4.47 11.54
N ASN A 92 26.13 -3.15 11.44
CA ASN A 92 27.17 -2.51 10.59
C ASN A 92 27.15 -2.95 9.11
N ARG A 93 25.97 -3.33 8.60
CA ARG A 93 25.76 -3.82 7.22
C ARG A 93 25.03 -2.83 6.33
N PHE A 94 24.77 -1.62 6.82
CA PHE A 94 24.17 -0.56 6.01
C PHE A 94 25.06 -0.18 4.82
N LYS A 95 24.44 0.01 3.65
CA LYS A 95 25.09 0.39 2.41
C LYS A 95 24.39 1.62 1.84
N ALA A 96 25.17 2.63 1.45
CA ALA A 96 24.64 3.89 0.95
C ALA A 96 23.80 3.74 -0.33
N SER A 97 24.09 2.74 -1.17
CA SER A 97 23.30 2.44 -2.38
C SER A 97 21.84 2.13 -2.11
N TRP A 98 21.50 1.68 -0.89
CA TRP A 98 20.12 1.40 -0.48
C TRP A 98 19.38 2.62 0.08
N ALA A 99 20.04 3.77 0.23
CA ALA A 99 19.41 4.96 0.82
C ALA A 99 18.16 5.42 0.07
N ILE A 100 18.18 5.34 -1.26
CA ILE A 100 17.03 5.69 -2.09
C ILE A 100 15.83 4.76 -1.82
N TRP A 101 16.08 3.48 -1.54
CA TRP A 101 15.04 2.52 -1.17
C TRP A 101 14.37 2.94 0.14
N TYR A 102 15.15 3.30 1.17
CA TYR A 102 14.59 3.79 2.45
C TYR A 102 13.82 5.10 2.28
N PHE A 103 14.31 6.00 1.42
CA PHE A 103 13.64 7.27 1.16
C PHE A 103 12.27 7.07 0.50
N LEU A 104 12.20 6.25 -0.55
CA LEU A 104 10.96 6.01 -1.29
C LEU A 104 9.96 5.11 -0.55
N ARG A 105 10.43 4.27 0.38
CA ARG A 105 9.61 3.25 1.04
C ARG A 105 8.32 3.80 1.66
N PRO A 106 8.32 4.87 2.49
CA PRO A 106 7.07 5.41 3.05
C PRO A 106 6.08 5.88 1.98
N TRP A 107 6.55 6.56 0.94
CA TRP A 107 5.70 7.07 -0.15
C TRP A 107 5.04 5.95 -0.94
N ILE A 108 5.77 4.87 -1.23
CA ILE A 108 5.22 3.65 -1.86
C ILE A 108 4.10 3.08 -0.99
N GLY A 109 4.31 3.02 0.33
CA GLY A 109 3.29 2.60 1.29
C GLY A 109 2.04 3.47 1.23
N GLY A 110 2.21 4.78 1.13
CA GLY A 110 1.09 5.71 1.02
C GLY A 110 0.25 5.50 -0.22
N ILE A 111 0.90 5.37 -1.39
CA ILE A 111 0.22 5.05 -2.65
C ILE A 111 -0.52 3.72 -2.55
N LEU A 112 0.07 2.74 -1.87
CA LEU A 112 -0.55 1.43 -1.67
C LEU A 112 -1.78 1.50 -0.75
N GLY A 113 -1.71 2.25 0.35
CA GLY A 113 -2.87 2.52 1.20
C GLY A 113 -4.00 3.21 0.46
N PHE A 114 -3.66 4.21 -0.38
CA PHE A 114 -4.60 4.86 -1.29
C PHE A 114 -5.27 3.86 -2.25
N ALA A 115 -4.49 2.99 -2.90
CA ALA A 115 -5.02 1.96 -3.80
C ALA A 115 -5.97 0.99 -3.08
N VAL A 116 -5.61 0.55 -1.87
CA VAL A 116 -6.46 -0.32 -1.04
C VAL A 116 -7.81 0.35 -0.76
N TYR A 117 -7.82 1.62 -0.38
CA TYR A 117 -9.08 2.35 -0.16
C TYR A 117 -9.95 2.39 -1.42
N LEU A 118 -9.39 2.71 -2.58
CA LEU A 118 -10.15 2.74 -3.83
C LEU A 118 -10.76 1.38 -4.16
N VAL A 119 -9.99 0.31 -3.99
CA VAL A 119 -10.46 -1.05 -4.27
C VAL A 119 -11.59 -1.45 -3.31
N LEU A 120 -11.49 -1.09 -2.03
CA LEU A 120 -12.57 -1.32 -1.07
C LEU A 120 -13.80 -0.47 -1.41
N ARG A 121 -13.61 0.81 -1.74
CA ARG A 121 -14.69 1.77 -1.99
C ARG A 121 -15.49 1.40 -3.22
N ALA A 122 -14.83 0.94 -4.27
CA ALA A 122 -15.48 0.45 -5.48
C ALA A 122 -16.09 -0.95 -5.32
N GLY A 123 -16.03 -1.57 -4.13
CA GLY A 123 -16.72 -2.83 -3.84
C GLY A 123 -16.06 -4.07 -4.47
N LEU A 124 -14.81 -3.94 -4.94
CA LEU A 124 -14.10 -5.01 -5.65
C LEU A 124 -13.74 -6.20 -4.74
N ILE A 125 -13.71 -5.99 -3.42
CA ILE A 125 -13.43 -7.02 -2.41
C ILE A 125 -14.72 -7.48 -1.68
N GLY A 126 -15.90 -6.96 -2.06
CA GLY A 126 -17.16 -7.14 -1.32
C GLY A 126 -18.41 -7.47 -2.14
N GLY A 127 -18.28 -7.88 -3.40
CA GLY A 127 -19.43 -8.32 -4.22
C GLY A 127 -20.08 -7.24 -5.09
N GLY A 128 -19.35 -6.17 -5.44
CA GLY A 128 -19.71 -5.31 -6.58
C GLY A 128 -20.66 -4.14 -6.29
N SER A 129 -20.87 -3.78 -5.03
CA SER A 129 -21.60 -2.55 -4.65
C SER A 129 -20.71 -1.57 -3.89
N VAL A 130 -20.93 -0.27 -4.08
CA VAL A 130 -20.22 0.78 -3.32
C VAL A 130 -20.51 0.60 -1.83
N VAL A 131 -19.46 0.39 -1.04
CA VAL A 131 -19.57 0.08 0.38
C VAL A 131 -19.45 1.35 1.22
N ASN A 132 -20.28 1.48 2.26
CA ASN A 132 -20.05 2.47 3.32
C ASN A 132 -18.86 2.00 4.16
N ILE A 133 -17.69 2.63 3.96
CA ILE A 133 -16.45 2.20 4.61
C ILE A 133 -16.27 2.93 5.93
N ASN A 134 -16.11 2.14 7.00
CA ASN A 134 -15.71 2.64 8.30
C ASN A 134 -14.25 3.17 8.27
N PRO A 135 -13.97 4.41 8.72
CA PRO A 135 -12.63 4.99 8.77
C PRO A 135 -11.59 4.14 9.51
N TYR A 136 -12.00 3.42 10.57
CA TYR A 136 -11.15 2.51 11.32
C TYR A 136 -10.66 1.36 10.42
N GLY A 137 -11.52 0.85 9.53
CA GLY A 137 -11.18 -0.16 8.54
C GLY A 137 -10.17 0.36 7.52
N VAL A 138 -10.36 1.60 7.04
CA VAL A 138 -9.44 2.27 6.12
C VAL A 138 -8.04 2.39 6.72
N ILE A 139 -7.94 2.91 7.94
CA ILE A 139 -6.65 3.11 8.61
C ILE A 139 -5.98 1.77 8.91
N SER A 140 -6.74 0.78 9.40
CA SER A 140 -6.20 -0.54 9.73
C SER A 140 -5.65 -1.24 8.48
N LEU A 141 -6.42 -1.27 7.40
CA LEU A 141 -6.00 -1.88 6.14
C LEU A 141 -4.89 -1.08 5.45
N GLY A 142 -4.87 0.24 5.60
CA GLY A 142 -3.78 1.08 5.10
C GLY A 142 -2.46 0.81 5.83
N ILE A 143 -2.46 0.76 7.17
CA ILE A 143 -1.24 0.43 7.96
C ILE A 143 -0.74 -0.97 7.59
N LEU A 144 -1.62 -1.98 7.61
CA LEU A 144 -1.25 -3.34 7.23
C LEU A 144 -0.77 -3.39 5.78
N GLY A 145 -1.44 -2.65 4.91
CA GLY A 145 -1.11 -2.53 3.49
C GLY A 145 0.29 -1.99 3.25
N GLY A 146 0.65 -0.91 3.95
CA GLY A 146 1.98 -0.32 3.87
C GLY A 146 3.07 -1.21 4.49
N TRP A 147 2.80 -1.82 5.66
CA TRP A 147 3.78 -2.64 6.36
C TRP A 147 4.09 -3.93 5.57
N PHE A 148 3.04 -4.57 5.07
CA PHE A 148 3.11 -5.82 4.30
C PHE A 148 2.90 -5.58 2.81
N SER A 149 3.59 -4.56 2.27
CA SER A 149 3.39 -4.08 0.90
C SER A 149 3.44 -5.15 -0.18
N LYS A 150 4.26 -6.20 0.02
CA LYS A 150 4.30 -7.34 -0.91
C LYS A 150 2.96 -8.07 -0.95
N THR A 151 2.48 -8.53 0.19
CA THR A 151 1.21 -9.26 0.30
C THR A 151 0.03 -8.44 -0.23
N THR A 152 0.03 -7.14 0.03
CA THR A 152 -1.02 -6.25 -0.46
C THR A 152 -0.96 -6.06 -1.97
N THR A 153 0.23 -5.88 -2.54
CA THR A 153 0.38 -5.83 -4.01
C THR A 153 -0.01 -7.17 -4.65
N ASP A 154 0.39 -8.30 -4.07
CA ASP A 154 0.00 -9.63 -4.53
C ASP A 154 -1.55 -9.75 -4.53
N LYS A 155 -2.22 -9.24 -3.49
CA LYS A 155 -3.70 -9.25 -3.44
C LYS A 155 -4.35 -8.31 -4.47
N LEU A 156 -3.77 -7.13 -4.70
CA LEU A 156 -4.25 -6.21 -5.73
C LEU A 156 -4.09 -6.80 -7.13
N GLN A 157 -3.01 -7.56 -7.36
CA GLN A 157 -2.82 -8.32 -8.59
C GLN A 157 -3.91 -9.38 -8.76
N GLU A 158 -4.23 -10.18 -7.74
CA GLU A 158 -5.33 -11.15 -7.80
C GLU A 158 -6.68 -10.49 -8.16
N VAL A 159 -6.96 -9.31 -7.57
CA VAL A 159 -8.17 -8.54 -7.87
C VAL A 159 -8.17 -8.10 -9.34
N PHE A 160 -7.05 -7.56 -9.83
CA PHE A 160 -6.90 -7.17 -11.23
C PHE A 160 -7.11 -8.37 -12.18
N GLU A 161 -6.42 -9.47 -11.93
CA GLU A 161 -6.53 -10.68 -12.75
C GLU A 161 -7.96 -11.24 -12.75
N THR A 162 -8.67 -11.18 -11.62
CA THR A 162 -10.06 -11.61 -11.53
C THR A 162 -10.98 -10.76 -12.42
N LEU A 163 -10.78 -9.44 -12.45
CA LEU A 163 -11.63 -8.52 -13.22
C LEU A 163 -11.37 -8.57 -14.72
N PHE A 164 -10.11 -8.82 -15.09
CA PHE A 164 -9.66 -8.86 -16.48
C PHE A 164 -9.50 -10.29 -17.00
N LYS A 165 -9.92 -11.31 -16.25
CA LYS A 165 -9.94 -12.69 -16.71
C LYS A 165 -10.89 -12.80 -17.90
N THR A 166 -10.36 -13.18 -19.06
CA THR A 166 -11.15 -13.41 -20.27
C THR A 166 -11.33 -14.90 -20.53
N ASP A 167 -12.54 -15.32 -20.89
CA ASP A 167 -12.85 -16.71 -21.28
C ASP A 167 -12.17 -17.17 -22.59
N ALA A 168 -11.47 -16.26 -23.28
CA ALA A 168 -10.81 -16.51 -24.56
C ALA A 168 -9.64 -17.52 -24.45
N ASP A 169 -8.89 -17.50 -23.33
CA ASP A 169 -7.81 -18.47 -23.08
C ASP A 169 -8.34 -19.84 -22.63
N GLU A 170 -9.48 -19.87 -21.94
CA GLU A 170 -10.10 -21.11 -21.49
C GLU A 170 -10.70 -21.89 -22.66
N ASN A 171 -11.30 -21.16 -23.62
CA ASN A 171 -11.93 -21.69 -24.84
C ASN A 171 -10.99 -21.81 -26.05
N ARG A 172 -9.68 -21.59 -25.88
CA ARG A 172 -8.70 -21.77 -26.96
C ARG A 172 -8.62 -23.26 -27.32
N LYS A 173 -9.17 -23.64 -28.47
CA LYS A 173 -9.27 -25.03 -28.96
C LYS A 173 -7.92 -25.73 -29.21
N ASP A 174 -6.84 -24.97 -29.26
CA ASP A 174 -5.49 -25.45 -29.57
C ASP A 174 -4.54 -25.09 -28.42
N LYS A 175 -4.75 -25.73 -27.26
CA LYS A 175 -3.77 -25.72 -26.17
C LYS A 175 -2.72 -26.75 -26.55
N LEU A 176 -1.51 -26.30 -26.88
CA LEU A 176 -0.37 -27.20 -27.06
C LEU A 176 -0.11 -27.90 -25.72
N ASN A 177 -0.65 -29.11 -25.58
CA ASN A 177 -0.31 -29.98 -24.47
C ASN A 177 1.17 -30.38 -24.65
N PRO A 178 2.08 -30.09 -23.70
CA PRO A 178 3.47 -30.51 -23.79
C PRO A 178 3.61 -32.03 -24.01
N ASP A 179 2.65 -32.79 -23.48
CA ASP A 179 2.64 -34.25 -23.48
C ASP A 179 2.26 -34.85 -24.85
N GLU A 180 1.60 -34.10 -25.75
CA GLU A 180 1.18 -34.61 -27.07
C GLU A 180 2.34 -34.62 -28.08
N LYS A 181 3.35 -33.75 -27.88
CA LYS A 181 4.54 -33.72 -28.75
C LYS A 181 5.52 -34.86 -28.45
N GLU A 182 5.63 -35.30 -27.20
CA GLU A 182 6.48 -36.46 -26.85
C GLU A 182 5.89 -37.77 -27.37
N LEU A 183 4.56 -37.95 -27.29
CA LEU A 183 3.89 -39.16 -27.81
C LEU A 183 4.01 -39.32 -29.34
N LYS A 184 4.00 -38.22 -30.10
CA LYS A 184 4.18 -38.27 -31.57
C LYS A 184 5.65 -38.39 -32.00
N ALA A 185 6.60 -38.09 -31.13
CA ALA A 185 8.03 -38.22 -31.43
C ALA A 185 8.54 -39.66 -31.22
N THR A 186 7.90 -40.45 -30.35
CA THR A 186 8.28 -41.85 -30.07
C THR A 186 7.64 -42.87 -31.02
N ASP A 187 6.60 -42.49 -31.76
CA ASP A 187 5.81 -43.39 -32.63
C ASP A 187 6.11 -43.22 -34.14
N ASN A 188 7.17 -42.50 -34.54
CA ASN A 188 7.55 -42.41 -35.95
C ASN A 188 8.53 -43.55 -36.32
N PRO A 189 8.11 -44.58 -37.09
CA PRO A 189 8.98 -45.70 -37.48
C PRO A 189 10.02 -45.35 -38.56
N ASP A 190 10.08 -44.10 -39.04
CA ASP A 190 11.00 -43.68 -40.11
C ASP A 190 12.28 -42.98 -39.62
N ASN A 191 12.68 -43.15 -38.35
CA ASN A 191 14.02 -42.74 -37.89
C ASN A 191 14.95 -43.95 -37.70
N THR A 192 15.33 -44.56 -38.83
CA THR A 192 16.55 -45.37 -38.98
C THR A 192 17.23 -45.00 -40.29
#